data_AF-A0A2I0L1T6-F1
#
_entry.id   AF-A0A2I0L1T6-F1
#
_cell.length_a   1.000
_cell.length_b   1.000
_cell.length_c   1.000
_cell.angle_alpha   90.00
_cell.angle_beta   90.00
_cell.angle_gamma   90.00
#
_symmetry.space_group_name_H-M   'P 1'
#
loop_
_entity.id
_entity.type
_entity.pdbx_description
1 polymer ?
#
loop_
_entity_poly.entity_id
_entity_poly.type
_entity_poly.pdbx_seq_one_letter_code
_entity_poly.pdbx_strand_id
1 'polypeptide(L)'
;MVRMGNSEVVAQVARGIANFAKCESRAIVQGHRKGRSLLVEDGALSWLTDSSSSTSASIRRHIELAICHLAQNKDNAQDFVSSGAAKELRRICNESSREDIRNLAKKALRLFPDASSEIHADLL
;
A
#
# COMPACT_ATOMS: atom_id res chain seq x y z
N MET A 1 25.21 23.16 7.54
CA MET A 1 23.80 23.16 7.07
C MET A 1 23.56 21.90 6.26
N VAL A 2 22.73 20.98 6.77
CA VAL A 2 22.33 19.78 6.02
C VAL A 2 21.43 20.23 4.88
N ARG A 3 21.85 19.97 3.63
CA ARG A 3 20.95 20.09 2.48
C ARG A 3 20.00 18.89 2.54
N MET A 4 18.80 19.08 3.10
CA MET A 4 17.72 18.09 2.92
C MET A 4 17.47 17.95 1.42
N GLY A 5 17.91 16.84 0.83
CA GLY A 5 17.55 16.50 -0.54
C GLY A 5 16.07 16.12 -0.61
N ASN A 6 15.45 16.30 -1.77
CA ASN A 6 14.05 15.91 -2.03
C ASN A 6 13.76 14.46 -1.56
N SER A 7 14.72 13.55 -1.73
CA SER A 7 14.62 12.15 -1.28
C SER A 7 14.39 11.96 0.22
N GLU A 8 15.00 12.80 1.08
CA GLU A 8 14.80 12.68 2.54
C GLU A 8 13.40 13.13 2.94
N VAL A 9 12.90 14.20 2.32
CA VAL A 9 11.52 14.67 2.51
C VAL A 9 10.54 13.58 2.06
N VAL A 10 10.74 13.00 0.87
CA VAL A 10 9.91 11.90 0.36
C VAL A 10 9.93 10.70 1.31
N ALA A 11 11.09 10.35 1.89
CA ALA A 11 11.19 9.27 2.85
C ALA A 11 10.37 9.55 4.13
N GLN A 12 10.39 10.78 4.64
CA GLN A 12 9.58 11.15 5.80
C GLN A 12 8.08 11.16 5.49
N VAL A 13 7.69 11.65 4.31
CA VAL A 13 6.29 11.61 3.84
C VAL A 13 5.82 10.16 3.73
N ALA A 14 6.58 9.29 3.06
CA ALA A 14 6.25 7.87 2.95
C ALA A 14 6.13 7.20 4.33
N ARG A 15 7.04 7.52 5.26
CA ARG A 15 6.99 7.02 6.64
C ARG A 15 5.74 7.49 7.38
N GLY A 16 5.37 8.77 7.24
CA GLY A 16 4.16 9.36 7.82
C GLY A 16 2.91 8.64 7.32
N ILE A 17 2.79 8.47 6.00
CA ILE A 17 1.68 7.76 5.36
C ILE A 17 1.59 6.31 5.86
N ALA A 18 2.72 5.58 5.90
CA ALA A 18 2.74 4.20 6.37
C ALA A 18 2.28 4.07 7.84
N ASN A 19 2.71 4.99 8.70
CA ASN A 19 2.29 5.02 10.10
C ASN A 19 0.81 5.33 10.26
N PHE A 20 0.30 6.30 9.50
CA PHE A 20 -1.13 6.64 9.50
C PHE A 20 -1.96 5.45 9.05
N ALA A 21 -1.62 4.85 7.90
CA ALA A 21 -2.31 3.67 7.36
C ALA A 21 -2.32 2.51 8.37
N LYS A 22 -1.21 2.28 9.09
CA LYS A 22 -1.12 1.26 10.15
C LYS A 22 -2.08 1.52 11.32
N CYS A 23 -2.14 2.76 11.80
CA CYS A 23 -3.01 3.13 12.91
C CYS A 23 -4.49 3.01 12.51
N GLU A 24 -4.82 3.50 11.32
CA GLU A 24 -6.16 3.45 10.77
C GLU A 24 -6.61 2.00 10.52
N SER A 25 -5.75 1.17 9.91
CA SER A 25 -6.07 -0.25 9.67
C SER A 25 -6.31 -1.01 10.97
N ARG A 26 -5.55 -0.69 12.04
CA ARG A 26 -5.79 -1.26 13.38
C ARG A 26 -7.14 -0.86 13.96
N ALA A 27 -7.52 0.41 13.83
CA ALA A 27 -8.82 0.90 14.28
C ALA A 27 -9.97 0.19 13.54
N ILE A 28 -9.80 -0.08 12.25
CA ILE A 28 -10.77 -0.83 11.44
C ILE A 28 -10.87 -2.29 11.88
N VAL A 29 -9.73 -2.98 12.04
CA VAL A 29 -9.68 -4.37 12.50
C VAL A 29 -10.28 -4.53 13.89
N GLN A 30 -10.14 -3.53 14.77
CA GLN A 30 -10.74 -3.50 16.10
C GLN A 30 -12.21 -3.07 16.10
N GLY A 31 -12.77 -2.67 14.96
CA GLY A 31 -14.15 -2.21 14.84
C GLY A 31 -14.40 -0.79 15.37
N HIS A 32 -13.36 -0.04 15.76
CA HIS A 32 -13.46 1.35 16.18
C HIS A 32 -13.70 2.32 15.01
N ARG A 33 -13.43 1.87 13.79
CA ARG A 33 -13.66 2.62 12.55
C ARG A 33 -14.23 1.69 11.48
N LYS A 34 -15.03 2.26 10.57
CA LYS A 34 -15.57 1.58 9.38
C LYS A 34 -15.41 2.47 8.15
N GLY A 35 -15.61 1.92 6.96
CA GLY A 35 -15.54 2.65 5.70
C GLY A 35 -14.12 2.74 5.15
N ARG A 36 -13.98 3.54 4.10
CA ARG A 36 -12.72 3.78 3.41
C ARG A 36 -11.70 4.49 4.30
N SER A 37 -10.43 4.29 3.96
CA SER A 37 -9.32 5.04 4.53
C SER A 37 -9.40 6.52 4.13
N LEU A 38 -9.06 7.45 5.03
CA LEU A 38 -8.97 8.88 4.67
C LEU A 38 -7.88 9.10 3.61
N LEU A 39 -6.77 8.36 3.70
CA LEU A 39 -5.70 8.44 2.69
C LEU A 39 -6.19 8.02 1.30
N VAL A 40 -7.08 7.03 1.25
CA VAL A 40 -7.66 6.56 -0.02
C VAL A 40 -8.68 7.57 -0.56
N GLU A 41 -9.49 8.17 0.31
CA GLU A 41 -10.40 9.28 -0.05
C GLU A 41 -9.63 10.51 -0.57
N ASP A 42 -8.49 10.83 0.01
CA ASP A 42 -7.62 11.94 -0.40
C ASP A 42 -6.73 11.61 -1.63
N GLY A 43 -6.91 10.43 -2.25
CA GLY A 43 -6.21 10.06 -3.48
C GLY A 43 -4.75 9.62 -3.30
N ALA A 44 -4.32 9.27 -2.08
CA ALA A 44 -2.93 8.92 -1.80
C ALA A 44 -2.44 7.66 -2.56
N LEU A 45 -3.35 6.80 -3.03
CA LEU A 45 -2.98 5.58 -3.75
C LEU A 45 -2.18 5.87 -5.02
N SER A 46 -2.51 6.92 -5.79
CA SER A 46 -1.78 7.29 -7.01
C SER A 46 -0.32 7.60 -6.68
N TRP A 47 -0.08 8.41 -5.65
CA TRP A 47 1.27 8.77 -5.24
C TRP A 47 2.05 7.56 -4.71
N LEU A 48 1.39 6.65 -3.98
CA LEU A 48 2.00 5.42 -3.49
C LEU A 48 2.40 4.48 -4.63
N THR A 49 1.56 4.30 -5.64
CA THR A 49 1.87 3.46 -6.80
C THR A 49 3.02 4.05 -7.61
N ASP A 50 3.03 5.37 -7.84
CA ASP A 50 4.11 6.03 -8.58
C ASP A 50 5.45 5.91 -7.83
N SER A 51 5.40 6.07 -6.50
CA SER A 51 6.58 6.01 -5.63
C SER A 51 7.09 4.58 -5.37
N SER A 52 6.33 3.54 -5.74
CA SER A 52 6.69 2.13 -5.47
C SER A 52 7.96 1.69 -6.20
N SER A 53 8.29 2.35 -7.30
CA SER A 53 9.46 2.09 -8.15
C SER A 53 10.73 2.80 -7.67
N SER A 54 10.66 3.57 -6.58
CA SER A 54 11.79 4.33 -6.03
C SER A 54 13.03 3.44 -5.82
N THR A 55 14.19 3.92 -6.27
CA THR A 55 15.49 3.24 -6.08
C THR A 55 15.97 3.28 -4.63
N SER A 56 15.51 4.27 -3.85
CA SER A 56 15.80 4.37 -2.41
C SER A 56 15.10 3.26 -1.64
N ALA A 57 15.90 2.39 -1.01
CA ALA A 57 15.38 1.29 -0.18
C ALA A 57 14.53 1.77 1.01
N SER A 58 14.85 2.95 1.57
CA SER A 58 14.09 3.54 2.68
C SER A 58 12.70 3.98 2.25
N ILE A 59 12.60 4.72 1.13
CA ILE A 59 11.32 5.15 0.55
C ILE A 59 10.49 3.93 0.18
N ARG A 60 11.07 3.02 -0.61
CA ARG A 60 10.38 1.81 -1.09
C ARG A 60 9.81 1.00 0.07
N ARG A 61 10.59 0.75 1.13
CA ARG A 61 10.10 0.08 2.34
C ARG A 61 8.83 0.73 2.90
N HIS A 62 8.82 2.05 3.03
CA HIS A 62 7.68 2.76 3.62
C HIS A 62 6.47 2.78 2.68
N ILE A 63 6.67 2.91 1.37
CA ILE A 63 5.60 2.77 0.38
C ILE A 63 4.97 1.37 0.45
N GLU A 64 5.79 0.32 0.45
CA GLU A 64 5.29 -1.06 0.53
C GLU A 64 4.49 -1.30 1.82
N LEU A 65 4.97 -0.81 2.96
CA LEU A 65 4.23 -0.88 4.22
C LEU A 65 2.90 -0.12 4.17
N ALA A 66 2.87 1.08 3.59
CA ALA A 66 1.65 1.86 3.43
C ALA A 66 0.61 1.08 2.60
N ILE A 67 1.01 0.57 1.44
CA ILE A 67 0.15 -0.24 0.57
C ILE A 67 -0.37 -1.47 1.33
N CYS A 68 0.49 -2.21 2.02
CA CYS A 68 0.09 -3.39 2.80
C CYS A 68 -0.86 -3.07 3.96
N HIS A 69 -0.74 -1.89 4.58
CA HIS A 69 -1.64 -1.47 5.66
C HIS A 69 -3.00 -1.01 5.14
N LEU A 70 -3.02 -0.22 4.07
CA LEU A 70 -4.25 0.18 3.40
C LEU A 70 -5.01 -1.03 2.83
N ALA A 71 -4.28 -2.04 2.37
CA ALA A 71 -4.79 -3.31 1.89
C ALA A 71 -5.47 -4.16 2.99
N GLN A 72 -5.28 -3.86 4.28
CA GLN A 72 -5.98 -4.61 5.33
C GLN A 72 -7.43 -4.16 5.53
N ASN A 73 -7.86 -3.08 4.86
CA ASN A 73 -9.24 -2.63 4.86
C ASN A 73 -9.94 -3.04 3.56
N LYS A 74 -10.88 -3.97 3.66
CA LYS A 74 -11.68 -4.44 2.51
C LYS A 74 -12.50 -3.33 1.84
N ASP A 75 -12.87 -2.29 2.58
CA ASP A 75 -13.66 -1.17 2.04
C ASP A 75 -12.84 -0.33 1.04
N ASN A 76 -11.51 -0.52 0.97
CA ASN A 76 -10.64 0.09 -0.01
C ASN A 76 -10.51 -0.72 -1.32
N ALA A 77 -11.17 -1.87 -1.46
CA ALA A 77 -10.94 -2.82 -2.57
C ALA A 77 -11.10 -2.22 -3.95
N GLN A 78 -12.19 -1.49 -4.17
CA GLN A 78 -12.47 -0.88 -5.48
C GLN A 78 -11.43 0.20 -5.83
N ASP A 79 -10.99 0.99 -4.86
CA ASP A 79 -9.94 1.98 -5.07
C ASP A 79 -8.59 1.31 -5.38
N PHE A 80 -8.29 0.19 -4.73
CA PHE A 80 -7.07 -0.58 -5.01
C PHE A 80 -7.02 -1.13 -6.43
N VAL A 81 -8.15 -1.61 -6.94
CA VAL A 81 -8.26 -2.09 -8.33
C VAL A 81 -8.13 -0.92 -9.29
N SER A 82 -8.97 0.11 -9.13
CA SER A 82 -9.01 1.26 -10.05
C SER A 82 -7.72 2.09 -10.08
N SER A 83 -6.96 2.14 -8.98
CA SER A 83 -5.69 2.87 -8.93
C SER A 83 -4.48 2.03 -9.37
N GLY A 84 -4.65 0.73 -9.66
CA GLY A 84 -3.53 -0.19 -9.91
C GLY A 84 -2.74 -0.60 -8.67
N ALA A 85 -3.14 -0.18 -7.47
CA ALA A 85 -2.47 -0.57 -6.22
C ALA A 85 -2.62 -2.07 -5.91
N ALA A 86 -3.65 -2.74 -6.43
CA ALA A 86 -3.80 -4.19 -6.34
C ALA A 86 -2.67 -4.95 -7.08
N LYS A 87 -2.27 -4.45 -8.26
CA LYS A 87 -1.12 -4.97 -9.02
C LYS A 87 0.18 -4.76 -8.25
N GLU A 88 0.35 -3.58 -7.66
CA GLU A 88 1.50 -3.28 -6.82
C GLU A 88 1.55 -4.17 -5.58
N LEU A 89 0.42 -4.43 -4.90
CA LEU A 89 0.34 -5.35 -3.77
C LEU A 89 0.77 -6.78 -4.17
N ARG A 90 0.38 -7.26 -5.37
CA ARG A 90 0.85 -8.54 -5.93
C ARG A 90 2.36 -8.54 -6.19
N ARG A 91 2.91 -7.45 -6.75
CA ARG A 91 4.36 -7.29 -6.93
C ARG A 91 5.08 -7.42 -5.59
N ILE A 92 4.61 -6.71 -4.55
CA ILE A 92 5.18 -6.74 -3.21
C ILE A 92 5.18 -8.15 -2.61
N CYS A 93 4.10 -8.93 -2.78
CA CYS A 93 4.02 -10.32 -2.31
C CYS A 93 5.17 -11.20 -2.84
N ASN A 94 5.60 -10.95 -4.08
CA ASN A 94 6.54 -11.80 -4.81
C ASN A 94 7.97 -11.25 -4.77
N GLU A 95 8.13 -9.93 -4.84
CA GLU A 95 9.40 -9.29 -5.20
C GLU A 95 10.00 -8.42 -4.09
N SER A 96 9.23 -8.05 -3.05
CA SER A 96 9.81 -7.24 -1.96
C SER A 96 11.00 -7.98 -1.35
N SER A 97 12.12 -7.28 -1.15
CA SER A 97 13.32 -7.85 -0.54
C SER A 97 13.14 -8.20 0.94
N ARG A 98 12.02 -7.76 1.53
CA ARG A 98 11.72 -7.86 2.96
C ARG A 98 10.64 -8.89 3.23
N GLU A 99 11.02 -9.98 3.89
CA GLU A 99 10.11 -11.10 4.16
C GLU A 99 8.90 -10.73 5.04
N ASP A 100 9.11 -9.87 6.04
CA ASP A 100 8.04 -9.34 6.89
C ASP A 100 6.97 -8.61 6.06
N ILE A 101 7.41 -7.82 5.08
CA ILE A 101 6.52 -7.09 4.17
C ILE A 101 5.83 -8.06 3.20
N ARG A 102 6.55 -9.00 2.59
CA ARG A 102 5.94 -10.02 1.71
C ARG A 102 4.82 -10.78 2.43
N ASN A 103 5.06 -11.18 3.68
CA ASN A 103 4.07 -11.91 4.48
C ASN A 103 2.87 -11.02 4.84
N LEU A 104 3.09 -9.74 5.13
CA LEU A 104 2.01 -8.79 5.35
C LEU A 104 1.16 -8.58 4.09
N ALA A 105 1.80 -8.43 2.92
CA ALA A 105 1.13 -8.29 1.64
C ALA A 105 0.27 -9.52 1.32
N LYS A 106 0.82 -10.74 1.49
CA LYS A 106 0.09 -12.00 1.29
C LYS A 106 -1.13 -12.12 2.20
N LYS A 107 -1.02 -11.68 3.46
CA LYS A 107 -2.15 -11.65 4.39
C LYS A 107 -3.23 -10.67 3.93
N ALA A 108 -2.83 -9.48 3.48
CA ALA A 108 -3.74 -8.45 3.01
C ALA A 108 -4.44 -8.86 1.70
N LEU A 109 -3.72 -9.50 0.77
CA LEU A 109 -4.27 -9.96 -0.52
C LEU A 109 -5.43 -10.95 -0.35
N ARG A 110 -5.44 -11.76 0.72
CA ARG A 110 -6.57 -12.66 1.04
C ARG A 110 -7.89 -11.93 1.32
N LEU A 111 -7.83 -10.63 1.63
CA LEU A 111 -9.01 -9.79 1.84
C LEU A 111 -9.55 -9.20 0.53
N PHE A 112 -8.82 -9.37 -0.59
CA PHE A 112 -9.20 -8.95 -1.93
C PHE A 112 -9.38 -10.15 -2.87
N PRO A 113 -10.44 -10.95 -2.70
CA PRO A 113 -10.69 -12.11 -3.56
C PRO A 113 -10.84 -11.70 -5.04
N ASP A 114 -11.46 -10.54 -5.33
CA ASP A 114 -11.67 -10.04 -6.70
C ASP A 114 -10.40 -9.51 -7.38
N ALA A 115 -9.32 -9.25 -6.61
CA ALA A 115 -8.02 -8.96 -7.20
C ALA A 115 -7.37 -10.25 -7.76
N SER A 116 -7.89 -11.43 -7.45
CA SER A 116 -7.37 -12.71 -7.95
C SER A 116 -7.94 -13.08 -9.33
N SER A 117 -9.02 -12.43 -9.78
CA SER A 117 -9.75 -12.76 -11.01
C SER A 117 -9.36 -11.95 -12.25
N GLU A 118 -8.48 -10.96 -12.15
CA GLU A 118 -7.92 -10.22 -13.31
C GLU A 118 -6.99 -11.07 -14.21
N ILE A 119 -6.84 -12.38 -13.96
CA ILE A 119 -6.03 -13.27 -14.80
C ILE A 119 -6.83 -13.90 -15.95
N HIS A 120 -8.18 -13.85 -15.95
CA HIS A 120 -8.94 -14.51 -17.02
C HIS A 120 -9.33 -13.64 -18.22
N ALA A 121 -9.13 -12.32 -18.17
CA ALA A 121 -9.51 -11.39 -19.24
C ALA A 121 -8.34 -10.93 -20.13
N ASP A 122 -7.09 -10.99 -19.64
CA ASP A 122 -5.90 -10.57 -20.40
C ASP A 122 -5.13 -11.74 -21.04
N LEU A 123 -5.70 -12.94 -21.03
CA LEU A 123 -5.16 -14.16 -21.65
C LEU A 123 -6.15 -14.86 -22.62
N LEU A 124 -7.19 -14.15 -23.06
CA LEU A 124 -8.06 -14.50 -24.19
C LEU A 124 -8.09 -13.34 -25.19
#